data_AF-A0A0B7BXP9-F1
#
_entry.id   AF-A0A0B7BXP9-F1
#
_cell.length_a   1.000
_cell.length_b   1.000
_cell.length_c   1.000
_cell.angle_alpha   90.00
_cell.angle_beta   90.00
_cell.angle_gamma   90.00
#
_symmetry.space_group_name_H-M   'P 1'
#
loop_
_entity.id
_entity.type
_entity.pdbx_description
1 polymer ?
#
loop_
_entity_poly.entity_id
_entity_poly.type
_entity_poly.pdbx_seq_one_letter_code
_entity_poly.pdbx_strand_id
1 'polypeptide(L)'
;KASTGERLVDILRKKGIVPGIKLDLGVVPLSGTIDEGTTQGLDDLAKRCAEFKKGGCDFAKWRCVLKIQTHTPSHVALLENANVLARYASICQQNGL
;
A
#
# COMPACT_ATOMS: atom_id res chain seq x y z
N LYS A 1 4.47 18.46 -11.59
CA LYS A 1 3.98 18.85 -12.93
C LYS A 1 5.15 18.72 -13.90
N ALA A 2 4.91 18.42 -15.17
CA ALA A 2 5.97 18.48 -16.19
C ALA A 2 6.42 19.93 -16.42
N SER A 3 7.50 20.12 -17.18
CA SER A 3 7.95 21.45 -17.62
C SER A 3 6.87 22.23 -18.37
N THR A 4 5.90 21.53 -18.97
CA THR A 4 4.72 22.09 -19.64
C THR A 4 3.59 22.52 -18.69
N GLY A 5 3.73 22.31 -17.37
CA GLY A 5 2.69 22.61 -16.37
C GLY A 5 1.63 21.51 -16.20
N GLU A 6 1.63 20.48 -17.06
CA GLU A 6 0.68 19.36 -16.98
C GLU A 6 0.94 18.46 -15.75
N ARG A 7 -0.11 17.91 -15.14
CA ARG A 7 0.05 16.97 -14.02
C ARG A 7 0.45 15.59 -14.56
N LEU A 8 1.26 14.87 -13.79
CA LEU A 8 1.73 13.54 -14.20
C LEU A 8 0.57 12.55 -14.44
N VAL A 9 -0.48 12.61 -13.60
CA VAL A 9 -1.68 11.77 -13.75
C VAL A 9 -2.39 11.99 -15.09
N ASP A 10 -2.40 13.22 -15.61
CA ASP A 10 -3.06 13.56 -16.87
C ASP A 10 -2.21 13.03 -18.05
N ILE A 11 -0.88 13.17 -17.96
CA ILE A 11 0.07 12.62 -18.96
C ILE A 11 -0.06 11.10 -19.05
N LEU A 12 -0.14 10.40 -17.91
CA LEU A 12 -0.30 8.95 -17.86
C LEU A 12 -1.61 8.52 -18.53
N ARG A 13 -2.73 9.17 -18.18
CA ARG A 13 -4.05 8.86 -18.77
C ARG A 13 -4.11 9.12 -20.27
N LYS A 14 -3.51 10.21 -20.78
CA LYS A 14 -3.41 10.47 -22.23
C LYS A 14 -2.69 9.36 -22.99
N LYS A 15 -1.81 8.61 -22.30
CA LYS A 15 -1.10 7.45 -22.85
C LYS A 15 -1.78 6.11 -22.57
N GLY A 16 -3.00 6.11 -22.02
CA GLY A 16 -3.70 4.89 -21.62
C GLY A 16 -3.12 4.18 -20.41
N ILE A 17 -2.26 4.85 -19.63
CA ILE A 17 -1.63 4.29 -18.42
C ILE A 17 -2.47 4.65 -17.21
N VAL A 18 -2.84 3.64 -16.44
CA VAL A 18 -3.58 3.79 -15.18
C VAL A 18 -2.63 4.33 -14.10
N PRO A 19 -2.89 5.48 -13.47
CA PRO A 19 -2.07 5.96 -12.36
C PRO A 19 -2.38 5.21 -11.06
N GLY A 20 -1.35 4.90 -10.29
CA GLY A 20 -1.50 4.29 -8.97
C GLY A 20 -0.63 4.93 -7.91
N ILE A 21 -0.95 4.61 -6.65
CA ILE A 21 -0.33 5.23 -5.48
C ILE A 21 0.12 4.20 -4.45
N LYS A 22 1.31 4.40 -3.86
CA LYS A 22 1.78 3.64 -2.71
C LYS A 22 1.17 4.23 -1.43
N LEU A 23 0.47 3.40 -0.63
CA LEU A 23 -0.22 3.86 0.59
C LEU A 23 0.37 3.33 1.90
N ASP A 24 1.24 2.31 1.83
CA ASP A 24 1.98 1.82 2.99
C ASP A 24 2.99 2.85 3.52
N LEU A 25 3.12 2.92 4.84
CA LEU A 25 4.05 3.81 5.56
C LEU A 25 5.31 3.06 6.02
N GLY A 26 5.62 1.92 5.37
CA GLY A 26 6.81 1.12 5.64
C GLY A 26 6.62 -0.02 6.62
N VAL A 27 7.68 -0.81 6.77
CA VAL A 27 7.73 -2.00 7.64
C VAL A 27 8.15 -1.58 9.04
N VAL A 28 7.53 -2.16 10.06
CA VAL A 28 7.87 -2.01 11.48
C VAL A 28 8.17 -3.37 12.10
N PRO A 29 9.08 -3.46 13.08
CA PRO A 29 9.45 -4.73 13.71
C PRO A 29 8.27 -5.40 14.43
N LEU A 30 8.22 -6.74 14.39
CA LEU A 30 7.34 -7.53 15.24
C LEU A 30 8.11 -8.05 16.47
N SER A 31 7.83 -7.46 17.64
CA SER A 31 8.46 -7.86 18.90
C SER A 31 8.25 -9.34 19.20
N GLY A 32 9.31 -10.02 19.63
CA GLY A 32 9.28 -11.45 19.92
C GLY A 32 9.45 -12.38 18.70
N THR A 33 9.73 -11.81 17.52
CA THR A 33 10.06 -12.58 16.30
C THR A 33 11.54 -12.43 15.93
N ILE A 34 12.02 -13.24 14.97
CA ILE A 34 13.42 -13.23 14.51
C ILE A 34 13.53 -12.31 13.28
N ASP A 35 13.83 -11.03 13.51
CA ASP A 35 13.99 -10.01 12.47
C ASP A 35 12.81 -9.91 11.48
N GLU A 36 11.59 -10.18 11.93
CA GLU A 36 10.38 -10.05 11.11
C GLU A 36 9.69 -8.70 11.38
N GLY A 37 8.76 -8.36 10.49
CA GLY A 37 7.99 -7.14 10.61
C GLY A 37 6.60 -7.24 10.01
N THR A 38 5.76 -6.29 10.38
CA THR A 38 4.48 -5.99 9.72
C THR A 38 4.58 -4.64 9.03
N THR A 39 3.57 -4.25 8.28
CA THR A 39 3.56 -2.99 7.54
C THR A 39 2.51 -2.05 8.11
N GLN A 40 2.88 -0.80 8.32
CA GLN A 40 1.99 0.22 8.91
C GLN A 40 1.35 1.11 7.84
N GLY A 41 0.33 1.87 8.26
CA GLY A 41 -0.34 2.86 7.42
C GLY A 41 -1.83 2.62 7.21
N LEU A 42 -2.53 1.95 8.13
CA LEU A 42 -4.00 1.84 8.07
C LEU A 42 -4.70 3.07 8.63
N ASP A 43 -4.03 3.81 9.52
CA ASP A 43 -4.56 5.03 10.08
C ASP A 43 -4.83 6.06 8.98
N ASP A 44 -6.02 6.66 9.04
CA ASP A 44 -6.58 7.57 8.03
C ASP A 44 -6.52 7.06 6.58
N LEU A 45 -6.39 5.74 6.36
CA LEU A 45 -6.23 5.17 5.02
C LEU A 45 -7.44 5.50 4.12
N ALA A 46 -8.66 5.41 4.63
CA ALA A 46 -9.86 5.73 3.84
C ALA A 46 -9.85 7.18 3.33
N LYS A 47 -9.49 8.14 4.19
CA LYS A 47 -9.36 9.56 3.80
C LYS A 47 -8.31 9.73 2.72
N ARG A 48 -7.12 9.14 2.90
CA ARG A 48 -6.05 9.18 1.91
C ARG A 48 -6.47 8.53 0.59
N CYS A 49 -7.15 7.38 0.61
CA CYS A 49 -7.68 6.73 -0.58
C CYS A 49 -8.61 7.67 -1.36
N ALA A 50 -9.58 8.29 -0.68
CA ALA A 50 -10.51 9.24 -1.31
C ALA A 50 -9.80 10.45 -1.93
N GLU A 51 -8.79 10.99 -1.24
CA GLU A 51 -7.96 12.09 -1.76
C GLU A 51 -7.18 11.69 -3.01
N PHE A 52 -6.55 10.52 -3.02
CA PHE A 52 -5.81 10.03 -4.18
C PHE A 52 -6.72 9.64 -5.34
N LYS A 53 -7.92 9.12 -5.06
CA LYS A 53 -8.95 8.88 -6.08
C LYS A 53 -9.37 10.18 -6.74
N LYS A 54 -9.66 11.23 -5.96
CA LYS A 54 -9.91 12.60 -6.46
C LYS A 54 -8.71 13.16 -7.23
N GLY A 55 -7.50 12.78 -6.83
CA GLY A 55 -6.25 13.10 -7.52
C GLY A 55 -6.04 12.37 -8.85
N GLY A 56 -6.89 11.41 -9.20
CA GLY A 56 -6.85 10.68 -10.46
C GLY A 56 -6.10 9.36 -10.42
N CYS A 57 -5.85 8.77 -9.25
CA CYS A 57 -5.36 7.40 -9.11
C CYS A 57 -6.52 6.38 -9.18
N ASP A 58 -6.27 5.22 -9.76
CA ASP A 58 -7.27 4.14 -9.90
C ASP A 58 -6.80 2.80 -9.33
N PHE A 59 -5.55 2.70 -8.85
CA PHE A 59 -5.11 1.56 -8.05
C PHE A 59 -4.18 1.97 -6.92
N ALA A 60 -4.09 1.14 -5.89
CA ALA A 60 -3.16 1.31 -4.79
C ALA A 60 -2.13 0.18 -4.69
N LYS A 61 -1.00 0.47 -4.03
CA LYS A 61 0.04 -0.52 -3.70
C LYS A 61 0.37 -0.49 -2.20
N TRP A 62 0.42 -1.68 -1.60
CA TRP A 62 0.91 -1.95 -0.25
C TRP A 62 1.96 -3.06 -0.30
N ARG A 63 3.01 -2.99 0.52
CA ARG A 63 4.08 -4.00 0.53
C ARG A 63 4.35 -4.52 1.94
N CYS A 64 3.99 -5.78 2.17
CA CYS A 64 4.48 -6.59 3.26
C CYS A 64 5.79 -7.29 2.90
N VAL A 65 6.61 -7.63 3.91
CA VAL A 65 7.91 -8.28 3.72
C VAL A 65 7.99 -9.50 4.63
N LEU A 66 8.30 -10.64 4.03
CA LEU A 66 8.56 -11.89 4.73
C LEU A 66 9.98 -12.37 4.38
N LYS A 67 10.62 -13.08 5.30
CA LYS A 67 11.97 -13.64 5.12
C LYS A 67 11.88 -15.16 5.22
N ILE A 68 12.63 -15.86 4.37
CA ILE A 68 12.70 -17.33 4.37
C ILE A 68 14.03 -17.73 5.00
N GLN A 69 13.98 -18.33 6.18
CA GLN A 69 15.14 -18.85 6.92
C GLN A 69 14.70 -20.07 7.76
N THR A 70 15.56 -20.58 8.63
CA THR A 70 15.29 -21.78 9.47
C THR A 70 14.01 -21.66 10.31
N HIS A 71 13.67 -20.46 10.78
CA HIS A 71 12.53 -20.21 11.68
C HIS A 71 11.58 -19.11 11.19
N THR A 72 11.75 -18.63 9.95
CA THR A 72 10.93 -17.56 9.34
C THR A 72 10.46 -17.97 7.94
N PRO A 73 9.25 -17.55 7.52
CA PRO A 73 8.34 -16.66 8.24
C PRO A 73 7.62 -17.38 9.39
N SER A 74 7.54 -16.74 10.56
CA SER A 74 6.79 -17.31 11.69
C SER A 74 5.29 -17.26 11.42
N HIS A 75 4.53 -18.10 12.13
CA HIS A 75 3.06 -18.07 12.05
C HIS A 75 2.49 -16.68 12.42
N VAL A 76 3.10 -15.98 13.37
CA VAL A 76 2.70 -14.62 13.77
C VAL A 76 2.92 -13.63 12.63
N ALA A 77 4.09 -13.66 11.98
CA ALA A 77 4.38 -12.77 10.86
C ALA A 77 3.48 -13.05 9.64
N LEU A 78 3.17 -14.33 9.36
CA LEU A 78 2.22 -14.71 8.32
C LEU A 78 0.83 -14.15 8.58
N LEU A 79 0.28 -14.41 9.78
CA LEU A 79 -1.07 -13.99 10.15
C LEU A 79 -1.21 -12.47 10.14
N GLU A 80 -0.24 -11.76 10.72
CA GLU A 80 -0.27 -10.31 10.82
C GLU A 80 -0.17 -9.63 9.45
N ASN A 81 0.76 -10.07 8.59
CA ASN A 81 0.90 -9.51 7.24
C ASN A 81 -0.30 -9.86 6.34
N ALA A 82 -0.90 -11.04 6.48
CA ALA A 82 -2.12 -11.39 5.75
C ALA A 82 -3.31 -10.51 6.20
N ASN A 83 -3.49 -10.34 7.52
CA ASN A 83 -4.57 -9.54 8.08
C ASN A 83 -4.45 -8.05 7.70
N VAL A 84 -3.24 -7.47 7.77
CA VAL A 84 -3.04 -6.06 7.39
C VAL A 84 -3.28 -5.83 5.90
N LEU A 85 -2.87 -6.76 5.03
CA LEU A 85 -3.15 -6.70 3.59
C LEU A 85 -4.66 -6.78 3.30
N ALA A 86 -5.39 -7.64 4.01
CA ALA A 86 -6.84 -7.76 3.85
C ALA A 86 -7.57 -6.47 4.26
N ARG A 87 -7.19 -5.86 5.39
CA ARG A 87 -7.74 -4.57 5.83
C ARG A 87 -7.43 -3.44 4.85
N TYR A 88 -6.19 -3.36 4.38
CA TYR A 88 -5.77 -2.41 3.34
C TYR A 88 -6.61 -2.57 2.06
N ALA A 89 -6.77 -3.81 1.57
CA ALA A 89 -7.49 -4.10 0.35
C ALA A 89 -8.97 -3.71 0.46
N SER A 90 -9.62 -4.05 1.58
CA SER A 90 -11.01 -3.69 1.86
C SER A 90 -11.22 -2.18 1.83
N ILE A 91 -10.33 -1.41 2.49
CA ILE A 91 -10.42 0.05 2.51
C ILE A 91 -10.19 0.65 1.12
N CYS A 92 -9.26 0.12 0.32
CA CYS A 92 -9.03 0.60 -1.05
C CYS A 92 -10.26 0.39 -1.94
N GLN A 93 -10.83 -0.82 -1.92
CA GLN A 93 -12.01 -1.17 -2.73
C GLN A 93 -13.22 -0.30 -2.39
N GLN A 94 -13.44 0.00 -1.11
CA GLN A 94 -14.52 0.92 -0.67
C GLN A 94 -14.36 2.35 -1.19
N ASN A 95 -13.13 2.76 -1.56
CA ASN A 95 -12.80 4.11 -2.03
C ASN A 95 -12.45 4.16 -3.53
N GLY A 96 -12.65 3.07 -4.27
CA GLY A 96 -12.44 3.01 -5.72
C GLY A 96 -10.96 2.99 -6.15
N LEU A 97 -10.08 2.48 -5.28
CA LEU A 97 -8.67 2.17 -5.56
C LEU A 97 -8.39 0.66 -5.51
#